data_AF-A0A0K1EFA6-F1
#
_entry.id   AF-A0A0K1EFA6-F1
#
_cell.length_a   1.000
_cell.length_b   1.000
_cell.length_c   1.000
_cell.angle_alpha   90.00
_cell.angle_beta   90.00
_cell.angle_gamma   90.00
#
_symmetry.space_group_name_H-M   'P 1'
#
loop_
_entity.id
_entity.type
_entity.pdbx_description
1 polymer ?
#
loop_
_entity_poly.entity_id
_entity_poly.type
_entity_poly.pdbx_seq_one_letter_code
_entity_poly.pdbx_strand_id
1 'polypeptide(L)'
;MSERKKPSERWIARAELVHERADGPLKKVVIEIAAPTRASKHDSHECRFRITGLYAQPVDQVMYGDGSFQALVLCIQKIGIEIAIAKKRRNLAWPDEEGGELGFPFDLYEDKRSSDESSFLCEPDMSLRDAILAELDRVKTEPQKAAKALRRLRLHCIALDYADAAIKCIQGELAATRLLQDDDKVDRLIRILAHAQPTAENLLAAAFTLAKQGRAQEARKQLLRASAVAERGSGTYMRISKALLSLRAHQSTSETNSSDDDEVAEGMKPR
;
A
#
# COMPACT_ATOMS: atom_id res chain seq x y z
N MET A 1 19.90 -3.02 -53.50
CA MET A 1 18.89 -2.70 -52.47
C MET A 1 19.07 -3.71 -51.35
N SER A 2 19.66 -3.30 -50.23
CA SER A 2 19.99 -4.21 -49.13
C SER A 2 18.74 -4.43 -48.29
N GLU A 3 18.17 -5.63 -48.33
CA GLU A 3 17.15 -6.06 -47.38
C GLU A 3 17.75 -6.02 -45.97
N ARG A 4 17.47 -4.93 -45.24
CA ARG A 4 17.79 -4.86 -43.82
C ARG A 4 16.87 -5.88 -43.14
N LYS A 5 17.43 -7.05 -42.78
CA LYS A 5 16.85 -7.98 -41.82
C LYS A 5 16.32 -7.15 -40.64
N LYS A 6 14.99 -7.13 -40.46
CA LYS A 6 14.39 -6.62 -39.22
C LYS A 6 15.10 -7.32 -38.06
N PRO A 7 15.66 -6.60 -37.07
CA PRO A 7 16.22 -7.25 -35.90
C PRO A 7 15.13 -8.15 -35.33
N SER A 8 15.43 -9.44 -35.20
CA SER A 8 14.53 -10.42 -34.61
C SER A 8 14.09 -9.88 -33.25
N GLU A 9 12.81 -9.55 -33.13
CA GLU A 9 12.20 -9.02 -31.91
C GLU A 9 12.40 -10.04 -30.79
N ARG A 10 13.44 -9.84 -29.98
CA ARG A 10 13.73 -10.70 -28.85
C ARG A 10 12.82 -10.27 -27.71
N TRP A 11 11.68 -10.95 -27.57
CA TRP A 11 10.84 -10.90 -26.38
C TRP A 11 11.68 -11.35 -25.18
N ILE A 12 11.86 -10.48 -24.20
CA ILE A 12 12.67 -10.73 -23.00
C ILE A 12 11.83 -11.13 -21.79
N ALA A 13 10.54 -10.84 -21.82
CA ALA A 13 9.61 -11.22 -20.78
C ALA A 13 8.27 -11.62 -21.38
N ARG A 14 7.68 -12.69 -20.83
CA ARG A 14 6.33 -13.14 -21.13
C ARG A 14 5.63 -13.53 -19.84
N ALA A 15 4.46 -12.96 -19.60
CA ALA A 15 3.60 -13.28 -18.46
C ALA A 15 2.24 -13.75 -18.98
N GLU A 16 1.69 -14.77 -18.33
CA GLU A 16 0.38 -15.32 -18.67
C GLU A 16 -0.52 -15.19 -17.44
N LEU A 17 -1.66 -14.53 -17.62
CA LEU A 17 -2.63 -14.28 -16.58
C LEU A 17 -3.95 -14.96 -16.98
N VAL A 18 -4.53 -15.78 -16.11
CA VAL A 18 -5.80 -16.49 -16.35
C VAL A 18 -6.93 -15.86 -15.54
N HIS A 19 -7.93 -15.27 -16.21
CA HIS A 19 -9.03 -14.58 -15.52
C HIS A 19 -10.37 -15.28 -15.71
N GLU A 20 -11.22 -15.17 -14.70
CA GLU A 20 -12.63 -15.56 -14.75
C GLU A 20 -13.45 -14.44 -15.40
N ARG A 21 -14.46 -14.83 -16.17
CA ARG A 21 -15.53 -13.93 -16.62
C ARG A 21 -16.79 -14.31 -15.86
N ALA A 22 -17.60 -13.31 -15.50
CA ALA A 22 -18.90 -13.54 -14.88
C ALA A 22 -19.82 -14.44 -15.73
N ASP A 23 -19.66 -14.42 -17.07
CA ASP A 23 -20.57 -15.08 -18.01
C ASP A 23 -19.88 -16.10 -18.96
N GLY A 24 -18.74 -16.71 -18.61
CA GLY A 24 -18.12 -17.66 -19.55
C GLY A 24 -16.78 -18.30 -19.15
N PRO A 25 -16.18 -19.10 -20.05
CA PRO A 25 -14.96 -19.85 -19.77
C PRO A 25 -13.76 -18.94 -19.52
N LEU A 26 -12.80 -19.47 -18.72
CA LEU A 26 -11.53 -18.82 -18.40
C LEU A 26 -10.85 -18.26 -19.66
N LYS A 27 -10.49 -16.99 -19.64
CA LYS A 27 -9.79 -16.35 -20.75
C LYS A 27 -8.36 -16.04 -20.33
N LYS A 28 -7.42 -16.45 -21.18
CA LYS A 28 -5.98 -16.26 -21.00
C LYS A 28 -5.56 -14.90 -21.57
N VAL A 29 -4.94 -14.08 -20.75
CA VAL A 29 -4.27 -12.82 -21.14
C VAL A 29 -2.77 -13.09 -21.18
N VAL A 30 -2.12 -12.75 -22.29
CA VAL A 30 -0.66 -12.91 -22.44
C VAL A 30 -0.04 -11.55 -22.68
N ILE A 31 0.97 -11.23 -21.88
CA ILE A 31 1.75 -9.99 -21.94
C ILE A 31 3.16 -10.35 -22.38
N GLU A 32 3.66 -9.68 -23.41
CA GLU A 32 5.02 -9.88 -23.94
C GLU A 32 5.74 -8.53 -23.99
N ILE A 33 7.00 -8.48 -23.55
CA ILE A 33 7.85 -7.27 -23.58
C ILE A 33 9.13 -7.59 -24.34
N ALA A 34 9.48 -6.78 -25.33
CA ALA A 34 10.70 -6.89 -26.10
C ALA A 34 11.87 -6.16 -25.43
N ALA A 35 13.10 -6.63 -25.71
CA ALA A 35 14.29 -5.93 -25.27
C ALA A 35 14.28 -4.47 -25.76
N PRO A 36 14.62 -3.48 -24.90
CA PRO A 36 14.85 -2.13 -25.38
C PRO A 36 15.98 -2.10 -26.41
N THR A 37 15.77 -1.43 -27.53
CA THR A 37 16.77 -1.26 -28.59
C THR A 37 16.92 0.22 -28.92
N ARG A 38 18.05 0.62 -29.51
CA ARG A 38 18.23 2.01 -29.93
C ARG A 38 17.39 2.27 -31.18
N ALA A 39 16.55 3.30 -31.15
CA ALA A 39 15.69 3.66 -32.25
C ALA A 39 16.54 4.11 -33.45
N SER A 40 16.18 3.66 -34.65
CA SER A 40 16.98 3.96 -35.86
C SER A 40 16.90 5.41 -36.34
N LYS A 41 15.93 6.18 -35.85
CA LYS A 41 15.61 7.55 -36.34
C LYS A 41 15.84 8.65 -35.30
N HIS A 42 16.03 8.30 -34.03
CA HIS A 42 16.12 9.23 -32.92
C HIS A 42 17.22 8.76 -31.97
N ASP A 43 17.82 9.67 -31.19
CA ASP A 43 18.80 9.29 -30.14
C ASP A 43 18.14 8.65 -28.90
N SER A 44 16.94 8.11 -29.08
CA SER A 44 16.13 7.48 -28.06
C SER A 44 16.24 5.96 -28.13
N HIS A 45 15.86 5.30 -27.04
CA HIS A 45 15.63 3.86 -27.01
C HIS A 45 14.14 3.58 -27.18
N GLU A 46 13.82 2.48 -27.85
CA GLU A 46 12.46 1.99 -28.04
C GLU A 46 12.30 0.62 -27.37
N CYS A 47 11.16 0.41 -26.72
CA CYS A 47 10.77 -0.87 -26.16
C CYS A 47 9.34 -1.17 -26.64
N ARG A 48 9.10 -2.41 -27.08
CA ARG A 48 7.80 -2.84 -27.61
C ARG A 48 7.13 -3.76 -26.62
N PHE A 49 5.81 -3.65 -26.48
CA PHE A 49 5.03 -4.62 -25.75
C PHE A 49 3.79 -5.08 -26.53
N ARG A 50 3.33 -6.29 -26.22
CA ARG A 50 2.10 -6.85 -26.77
C ARG A 50 1.24 -7.44 -25.66
N ILE A 51 -0.05 -7.14 -25.69
CA ILE A 51 -1.07 -7.76 -24.81
C ILE A 51 -2.10 -8.43 -25.69
N THR A 52 -2.24 -9.75 -25.55
CA THR A 52 -3.27 -10.55 -26.22
C THR A 52 -4.27 -11.07 -25.20
N GLY A 53 -5.50 -11.34 -25.65
CA GLY A 53 -6.58 -11.84 -24.78
C GLY A 53 -7.28 -10.78 -23.93
N LEU A 54 -6.73 -9.56 -23.80
CA LEU A 54 -7.35 -8.46 -23.05
C LEU A 54 -8.60 -7.89 -23.74
N TYR A 55 -8.48 -7.56 -25.03
CA TYR A 55 -9.58 -7.04 -25.87
C TYR A 55 -9.85 -7.98 -27.06
N ALA A 56 -10.74 -7.56 -27.96
CA ALA A 56 -10.99 -8.28 -29.22
C ALA A 56 -9.77 -8.21 -30.16
N GLN A 57 -9.08 -7.07 -30.17
CA GLN A 57 -7.82 -6.88 -30.89
C GLN A 57 -6.65 -6.85 -29.90
N PRO A 58 -5.47 -7.37 -30.28
CA PRO A 58 -4.28 -7.27 -29.45
C PRO A 58 -3.81 -5.82 -29.34
N VAL A 59 -3.37 -5.44 -28.14
CA VAL A 59 -2.65 -4.17 -27.95
C VAL A 59 -1.20 -4.42 -28.29
N ASP A 60 -0.67 -3.72 -29.29
CA ASP A 60 0.72 -3.86 -29.71
C ASP A 60 1.30 -2.46 -29.96
N GLN A 61 2.18 -2.02 -29.06
CA GLN A 61 2.65 -0.64 -28.99
C GLN A 61 4.15 -0.56 -28.70
N VAL A 62 4.73 0.58 -29.06
CA VAL A 62 6.14 0.91 -28.83
C VAL A 62 6.22 2.16 -27.95
N MET A 63 7.03 2.08 -26.90
CA MET A 63 7.34 3.21 -26.02
C MET A 63 8.77 3.68 -26.28
N TYR A 64 8.97 5.00 -26.21
CA TYR A 64 10.25 5.65 -26.42
C TYR A 64 10.72 6.30 -25.11
N GLY A 65 12.01 6.16 -24.81
CA GLY A 65 12.67 6.84 -23.68
C GLY A 65 14.08 7.27 -24.04
N ASP A 66 14.65 8.20 -23.28
CA ASP A 66 16.00 8.73 -23.53
C ASP A 66 17.06 7.63 -23.33
N GLY A 67 16.81 6.72 -22.37
CA GLY A 67 17.62 5.53 -22.12
C GLY A 67 16.85 4.22 -22.24
N SER A 68 17.57 3.10 -22.39
CA SER A 68 16.99 1.75 -22.46
C SER A 68 16.14 1.39 -21.23
N PHE A 69 16.59 1.80 -20.04
CA PHE A 69 15.86 1.61 -18.79
C PHE A 69 14.54 2.40 -18.78
N GLN A 70 14.56 3.66 -19.19
CA GLN A 70 13.35 4.50 -19.24
C GLN A 70 12.34 3.95 -20.24
N ALA A 71 12.77 3.53 -21.43
CA ALA A 71 11.90 2.91 -22.42
C ALA A 71 11.21 1.64 -21.88
N LEU A 72 11.95 0.82 -21.12
CA LEU A 72 11.41 -0.37 -20.45
C LEU A 72 10.39 -0.01 -19.36
N VAL A 73 10.71 0.95 -18.50
CA VAL A 73 9.81 1.42 -17.43
C VAL A 73 8.51 1.95 -18.02
N LEU A 74 8.59 2.75 -19.09
CA LEU A 74 7.41 3.27 -19.79
C LEU A 74 6.55 2.13 -20.39
N CYS A 75 7.17 1.07 -20.93
CA CYS A 75 6.44 -0.13 -21.36
C CYS A 75 5.69 -0.80 -20.21
N ILE A 76 6.37 -1.05 -19.09
CA ILE A 76 5.78 -1.71 -17.92
C ILE A 76 4.62 -0.86 -17.37
N GLN A 77 4.79 0.45 -17.27
CA GLN A 77 3.74 1.37 -16.84
C GLN A 77 2.54 1.34 -17.79
N LYS A 78 2.77 1.39 -19.11
CA LYS A 78 1.69 1.35 -20.10
C LYS A 78 0.91 0.04 -20.05
N ILE A 79 1.58 -1.10 -19.84
CA ILE A 79 0.93 -2.39 -19.61
C ILE A 79 0.04 -2.33 -18.36
N GLY A 80 0.55 -1.79 -17.25
CA GLY A 80 -0.22 -1.59 -16.02
C GLY A 80 -1.51 -0.80 -16.24
N ILE A 81 -1.42 0.31 -17.00
CA ILE A 81 -2.58 1.14 -17.37
C ILE A 81 -3.61 0.35 -18.18
N GLU A 82 -3.18 -0.43 -19.18
CA GLU A 82 -4.12 -1.22 -20.00
C GLU A 82 -4.87 -2.26 -19.16
N ILE A 83 -4.18 -2.93 -18.22
CA ILE A 83 -4.78 -3.90 -17.30
C ILE A 83 -5.75 -3.20 -16.34
N ALA A 84 -5.37 -2.04 -15.80
CA ALA A 84 -6.19 -1.21 -14.93
C ALA A 84 -7.51 -0.80 -15.60
N ILE A 85 -7.44 -0.31 -16.84
CA ILE A 85 -8.60 0.07 -17.65
C ILE A 85 -9.52 -1.13 -17.87
N ALA A 86 -8.95 -2.30 -18.21
CA ALA A 86 -9.72 -3.51 -18.41
C ALA A 86 -10.41 -4.01 -17.13
N LYS A 87 -9.76 -3.91 -15.97
CA LYS A 87 -10.34 -4.22 -14.65
C LYS A 87 -11.51 -3.28 -14.33
N LYS A 88 -11.34 -1.97 -14.50
CA LYS A 88 -12.39 -0.96 -14.27
C LYS A 88 -13.61 -1.15 -15.17
N ARG A 89 -13.40 -1.55 -16.43
CA ARG A 89 -14.47 -1.85 -17.40
C ARG A 89 -15.16 -3.22 -17.19
N ARG A 90 -14.88 -3.92 -16.07
CA ARG A 90 -15.39 -5.27 -15.75
C ARG A 90 -15.10 -6.33 -16.82
N ASN A 91 -14.05 -6.14 -17.60
CA ASN A 91 -13.63 -7.14 -18.59
C ASN A 91 -12.75 -8.25 -17.98
N LEU A 92 -12.29 -8.06 -16.73
CA LEU A 92 -11.42 -8.96 -15.97
C LEU A 92 -11.92 -9.12 -14.53
N ALA A 93 -12.00 -10.36 -14.05
CA ALA A 93 -12.11 -10.69 -12.63
C ALA A 93 -11.09 -11.80 -12.30
N TRP A 94 -10.31 -11.63 -11.23
CA TRP A 94 -9.29 -12.60 -10.82
C TRP A 94 -9.83 -13.47 -9.67
N PRO A 95 -9.76 -14.80 -9.77
CA PRO A 95 -10.06 -15.67 -8.64
C PRO A 95 -8.92 -15.52 -7.62
N ASP A 96 -9.27 -15.18 -6.38
CA ASP A 96 -8.38 -15.15 -5.21
C ASP A 96 -7.14 -14.23 -5.27
N GLU A 97 -7.32 -12.95 -4.89
CA GLU A 97 -6.27 -12.24 -4.15
C GLU A 97 -6.89 -11.41 -3.01
N GLU A 98 -6.83 -11.94 -1.78
CA GLU A 98 -6.79 -11.13 -0.57
C GLU A 98 -5.59 -10.17 -0.69
N GLY A 99 -5.82 -8.98 -1.24
CA GLY A 99 -4.79 -7.95 -1.41
C GLY A 99 -4.28 -7.75 -2.84
N GLY A 100 -5.10 -7.97 -3.87
CA GLY A 100 -4.70 -7.96 -5.29
C GLY A 100 -4.25 -6.62 -5.90
N GLU A 101 -3.12 -6.12 -5.39
CA GLU A 101 -2.16 -5.27 -6.08
C GLU A 101 -1.29 -6.19 -6.94
N LEU A 102 -1.69 -6.39 -8.19
CA LEU A 102 -0.73 -6.73 -9.24
C LEU A 102 0.37 -5.67 -9.12
N GLY A 103 1.59 -6.05 -8.71
CA GLY A 103 2.72 -5.17 -8.34
C GLY A 103 3.26 -4.27 -9.46
N PHE A 104 2.39 -3.81 -10.35
CA PHE A 104 2.57 -2.66 -11.22
C PHE A 104 2.41 -1.38 -10.39
N PRO A 105 3.26 -0.36 -10.62
CA PRO A 105 3.08 0.95 -10.02
C PRO A 105 1.77 1.56 -10.56
N PHE A 106 0.68 1.38 -9.82
CA PHE A 106 -0.64 1.91 -10.13
C PHE A 106 -0.70 3.43 -9.86
N ASP A 107 0.26 3.98 -9.13
CA ASP A 107 0.23 5.34 -8.58
C ASP A 107 0.78 6.46 -9.50
N LEU A 108 0.94 6.23 -10.81
CA LEU A 108 1.44 7.29 -11.71
C LEU A 108 0.40 7.88 -12.67
N TYR A 109 -0.79 7.29 -12.77
CA TYR A 109 -1.79 7.69 -13.79
C TYR A 109 -3.24 7.61 -13.31
N GLU A 110 -3.52 7.99 -12.06
CA GLU A 110 -4.86 8.51 -11.79
C GLU A 110 -5.04 9.82 -12.56
N ASP A 111 -5.92 9.72 -13.56
CA ASP A 111 -6.64 10.75 -14.30
C ASP A 111 -6.53 12.17 -13.69
N LYS A 112 -5.48 12.90 -14.09
CA LYS A 112 -5.57 14.35 -14.32
C LYS A 112 -6.54 14.60 -15.48
N ARG A 113 -7.84 14.60 -15.20
CA ARG A 113 -8.81 15.43 -15.93
C ARG A 113 -9.02 16.64 -15.02
N SER A 114 -8.52 17.85 -15.26
CA SER A 114 -8.15 18.57 -16.46
C SER A 114 -7.06 19.58 -16.08
N SER A 115 -5.92 19.60 -16.77
CA SER A 115 -4.94 20.69 -16.63
C SER A 115 -4.79 21.40 -17.97
N ASP A 116 -5.87 22.09 -18.34
CA ASP A 116 -5.80 23.31 -19.15
C ASP A 116 -6.68 24.34 -18.46
N GLU A 117 -6.36 24.60 -17.19
CA GLU A 117 -6.67 25.85 -16.52
C GLU A 117 -5.67 26.02 -15.38
N SER A 118 -5.02 27.17 -15.43
CA SER A 118 -4.06 27.68 -14.48
C SER A 118 -4.59 27.66 -13.04
N SER A 119 -3.73 27.29 -12.09
CA SER A 119 -3.68 27.89 -10.76
C SER A 119 -4.99 28.01 -9.98
N PHE A 120 -5.65 26.89 -9.65
CA PHE A 120 -6.49 26.85 -8.45
C PHE A 120 -6.28 25.50 -7.78
N LEU A 121 -5.80 25.54 -6.53
CA LEU A 121 -6.06 24.48 -5.58
C LEU A 121 -7.59 24.26 -5.62
N CYS A 122 -8.08 23.17 -6.21
CA CYS A 122 -9.48 22.80 -6.05
C CYS A 122 -9.69 22.68 -4.54
N GLU A 123 -10.38 23.65 -3.98
CA GLU A 123 -10.86 23.57 -2.61
C GLU A 123 -11.57 22.22 -2.47
N PRO A 124 -11.33 21.48 -1.36
CA PRO A 124 -12.01 20.22 -1.14
C PRO A 124 -13.50 20.46 -1.31
N ASP A 125 -14.14 19.66 -2.16
CA ASP A 125 -15.57 19.69 -2.43
C ASP A 125 -16.29 19.95 -1.10
N MET A 126 -16.82 21.17 -0.92
CA MET A 126 -17.24 21.66 0.41
C MET A 126 -18.23 20.69 1.07
N SER A 127 -19.00 20.00 0.23
CA SER A 127 -19.88 18.88 0.58
C SER A 127 -19.19 17.74 1.34
N LEU A 128 -17.98 17.33 0.94
CA LEU A 128 -17.24 16.25 1.60
C LEU A 128 -16.71 16.69 2.96
N ARG A 129 -16.18 17.91 3.05
CA ARG A 129 -15.72 18.48 4.31
C ARG A 129 -16.87 18.60 5.31
N ASP A 130 -18.01 19.11 4.86
CA ASP A 130 -19.22 19.26 5.68
C ASP A 130 -19.78 17.90 6.10
N ALA A 131 -19.76 16.90 5.21
CA ALA A 131 -20.14 15.53 5.55
C ALA A 131 -19.23 14.92 6.63
N ILE A 132 -17.92 15.14 6.56
CA ILE A 132 -16.97 14.69 7.59
C ILE A 132 -17.26 15.38 8.91
N LEU A 133 -17.44 16.71 8.92
CA LEU A 133 -17.75 17.47 10.13
C LEU A 133 -19.08 17.02 10.76
N ALA A 134 -20.12 16.84 9.95
CA ALA A 134 -21.42 16.35 10.43
C ALA A 134 -21.31 14.97 11.09
N GLU A 135 -20.56 14.05 10.50
CA GLU A 135 -20.36 12.72 11.08
C GLU A 135 -19.43 12.73 12.30
N LEU A 136 -18.46 13.66 12.38
CA LEU A 136 -17.66 13.89 13.58
C LEU A 136 -18.51 14.38 14.75
N ASP A 137 -19.48 15.27 14.51
CA ASP A 137 -20.41 15.73 15.55
C ASP A 137 -21.30 14.58 16.05
N ARG A 138 -21.67 13.65 15.18
CA ARG A 138 -22.45 12.45 15.52
C ARG A 138 -21.68 11.42 16.34
N VAL A 139 -20.36 11.50 16.44
CA VAL A 139 -19.55 10.55 17.23
C VAL A 139 -20.04 10.46 18.68
N LYS A 140 -20.45 11.58 19.28
CA LYS A 140 -20.90 11.62 20.68
C LYS A 140 -22.31 11.05 20.89
N THR A 141 -23.18 11.16 19.90
CA THR A 141 -24.60 10.79 20.01
C THR A 141 -24.89 9.40 19.46
N GLU A 142 -24.28 9.04 18.33
CA GLU A 142 -24.50 7.78 17.62
C GLU A 142 -23.16 7.14 17.18
N PRO A 143 -22.27 6.75 18.12
CA PRO A 143 -20.90 6.35 17.81
C PRO A 143 -20.81 5.19 16.80
N GLN A 144 -21.73 4.22 16.86
CA GLN A 144 -21.73 3.08 15.93
C GLN A 144 -22.09 3.47 14.49
N LYS A 145 -23.02 4.41 14.30
CA LYS A 145 -23.40 4.91 12.96
C LYS A 145 -22.31 5.83 12.42
N ALA A 146 -21.81 6.74 13.25
CA ALA A 146 -20.72 7.65 12.91
C ALA A 146 -19.46 6.89 12.49
N ALA A 147 -19.05 5.84 13.23
CA ALA A 147 -17.89 5.02 12.85
C ALA A 147 -18.04 4.38 11.46
N LYS A 148 -19.24 3.86 11.13
CA LYS A 148 -19.51 3.27 9.81
C LYS A 148 -19.49 4.33 8.70
N ALA A 149 -20.07 5.50 8.94
CA ALA A 149 -20.11 6.59 7.98
C ALA A 149 -18.70 7.16 7.73
N LEU A 150 -17.96 7.46 8.80
CA LEU A 150 -16.57 7.94 8.73
C LEU A 150 -15.65 6.94 8.01
N ARG A 151 -15.85 5.63 8.20
CA ARG A 151 -15.12 4.61 7.43
C ARG A 151 -15.40 4.66 5.94
N ARG A 152 -16.67 4.88 5.53
CA ARG A 152 -17.02 5.04 4.11
C ARG A 152 -16.42 6.32 3.54
N LEU A 153 -16.53 7.43 4.27
CA LEU A 153 -15.93 8.72 3.90
C LEU A 153 -14.41 8.61 3.79
N ARG A 154 -13.73 7.90 4.70
CA ARG A 154 -12.29 7.63 4.61
C ARG A 154 -11.92 6.94 3.31
N LEU A 155 -12.61 5.84 2.98
CA LEU A 155 -12.34 5.10 1.74
C LEU A 155 -12.58 5.97 0.51
N HIS A 156 -13.59 6.84 0.55
CA HIS A 156 -13.85 7.80 -0.50
C HIS A 156 -12.75 8.88 -0.60
N CYS A 157 -12.29 9.42 0.53
CA CYS A 157 -11.18 10.39 0.57
C CYS A 157 -9.88 9.77 0.03
N ILE A 158 -9.58 8.52 0.37
CA ILE A 158 -8.42 7.79 -0.15
C ILE A 158 -8.52 7.64 -1.68
N ALA A 159 -9.70 7.30 -2.20
CA ALA A 159 -9.93 7.17 -3.64
C ALA A 159 -9.90 8.51 -4.41
N LEU A 160 -9.85 9.64 -3.70
CA LEU A 160 -9.73 10.99 -4.27
C LEU A 160 -8.38 11.64 -3.90
N ASP A 161 -7.46 10.88 -3.32
CA ASP A 161 -6.15 11.34 -2.82
C ASP A 161 -6.23 12.52 -1.80
N TYR A 162 -7.30 12.56 -1.01
CA TYR A 162 -7.48 13.54 0.07
C TYR A 162 -6.93 13.00 1.39
N ALA A 163 -5.60 12.94 1.50
CA ALA A 163 -4.91 12.39 2.67
C ALA A 163 -5.30 13.05 4.01
N ASP A 164 -5.37 14.39 4.06
CA ASP A 164 -5.73 15.11 5.29
C ASP A 164 -7.17 14.83 5.74
N ALA A 165 -8.10 14.73 4.79
CA ALA A 165 -9.49 14.38 5.07
C ALA A 165 -9.61 12.93 5.55
N ALA A 166 -8.88 12.01 4.92
CA ALA A 166 -8.82 10.61 5.35
C ALA A 166 -8.26 10.48 6.78
N ILE A 167 -7.24 11.25 7.15
CA ILE A 167 -6.69 11.30 8.52
C ILE A 167 -7.75 11.76 9.52
N LYS A 168 -8.51 12.82 9.21
CA LYS A 168 -9.63 13.27 10.07
C LYS A 168 -10.69 12.19 10.24
N CYS A 169 -11.02 11.45 9.18
CA CYS A 169 -11.94 10.31 9.29
C CYS A 169 -11.39 9.21 10.20
N ILE A 170 -10.09 8.88 10.11
CA ILE A 170 -9.45 7.87 11.00
C ILE A 170 -9.52 8.33 12.46
N GLN A 171 -9.23 9.60 12.74
CA GLN A 171 -9.31 10.16 14.09
C GLN A 171 -10.75 10.10 14.64
N GLY A 172 -11.75 10.39 13.82
CA GLY A 172 -13.16 10.26 14.18
C GLY A 172 -13.60 8.82 14.41
N GLU A 173 -13.20 7.89 13.52
CA GLU A 173 -13.41 6.45 13.70
C GLU A 173 -12.80 5.97 15.02
N LEU A 174 -11.59 6.42 15.33
CA LEU A 174 -10.89 6.06 16.58
C LEU A 174 -11.65 6.59 17.80
N ALA A 175 -12.13 7.84 17.77
CA ALA A 175 -12.92 8.42 18.84
C ALA A 175 -14.24 7.66 19.06
N ALA A 176 -14.96 7.34 17.99
CA ALA A 176 -16.19 6.56 18.06
C ALA A 176 -15.94 5.13 18.58
N THR A 177 -14.86 4.49 18.13
CA THR A 177 -14.50 3.13 18.55
C THR A 177 -14.12 3.08 20.04
N ARG A 178 -13.43 4.10 20.55
CA ARG A 178 -13.13 4.23 21.99
C ARG A 178 -14.41 4.34 22.84
N LEU A 179 -15.43 5.06 22.34
CA LEU A 179 -16.73 5.13 23.02
C LEU A 179 -17.47 3.79 23.00
N LEU A 180 -17.24 2.96 21.98
CA LEU A 180 -17.81 1.61 21.87
C LEU A 180 -17.01 0.54 22.64
N GLN A 181 -15.87 0.91 23.25
CA GLN A 181 -14.98 0.00 24.00
C GLN A 181 -14.51 -1.22 23.20
N ASP A 182 -14.33 -1.05 21.89
CA ASP A 182 -13.82 -2.10 20.99
C ASP A 182 -12.29 -1.99 20.87
N ASP A 183 -11.59 -2.54 21.87
CA ASP A 183 -10.13 -2.47 22.03
C ASP A 183 -9.36 -2.97 20.79
N ASP A 184 -9.83 -4.05 20.14
CA ASP A 184 -9.17 -4.61 18.96
C ASP A 184 -9.21 -3.65 17.77
N LYS A 185 -10.36 -2.98 17.56
CA LYS A 185 -10.47 -1.95 16.53
C LYS A 185 -9.71 -0.69 16.90
N VAL A 186 -9.65 -0.30 18.17
CA VAL A 186 -8.82 0.81 18.64
C VAL A 186 -7.36 0.57 18.28
N ASP A 187 -6.83 -0.62 18.62
CA ASP A 187 -5.45 -1.01 18.31
C ASP A 187 -5.18 -0.97 16.80
N ARG A 188 -6.11 -1.49 16.00
CA ARG A 188 -6.01 -1.44 14.53
C ARG A 188 -5.98 -0.01 13.99
N LEU A 189 -6.89 0.85 14.45
CA LEU A 189 -6.99 2.23 13.98
C LEU A 189 -5.79 3.08 14.39
N ILE A 190 -5.22 2.85 15.58
CA ILE A 190 -3.97 3.51 16.01
C ILE A 190 -2.82 3.16 15.05
N ARG A 191 -2.69 1.90 14.63
CA ARG A 191 -1.65 1.50 13.66
C ARG A 191 -1.88 2.12 12.28
N ILE A 192 -3.12 2.18 11.81
CA ILE A 192 -3.46 2.84 10.53
C ILE A 192 -3.12 4.33 10.61
N LEU A 193 -3.48 5.00 11.71
CA LEU A 193 -3.18 6.42 11.91
C LEU A 193 -1.67 6.69 11.98
N ALA A 194 -0.90 5.84 12.65
CA ALA A 194 0.55 5.96 12.73
C ALA A 194 1.25 5.72 11.37
N HIS A 195 0.64 4.95 10.48
CA HIS A 195 1.13 4.78 9.12
C HIS A 195 0.79 5.99 8.24
N ALA A 196 -0.46 6.46 8.27
CA ALA A 196 -0.92 7.60 7.48
C ALA A 196 -0.31 8.94 7.94
N GLN A 197 -0.08 9.10 9.25
CA GLN A 197 0.46 10.32 9.85
C GLN A 197 1.51 9.95 10.92
N PRO A 198 2.80 9.79 10.52
CA PRO A 198 3.86 9.25 11.39
C PRO A 198 4.41 10.30 12.37
N THR A 199 3.54 10.91 13.18
CA THR A 199 3.95 11.80 14.28
C THR A 199 4.52 10.99 15.45
N ALA A 200 5.35 11.62 16.27
CA ALA A 200 5.91 10.99 17.47
C ALA A 200 4.83 10.40 18.40
N GLU A 201 3.68 11.08 18.52
CA GLU A 201 2.57 10.63 19.36
C GLU A 201 1.85 9.41 18.78
N ASN A 202 1.57 9.41 17.47
CA ASN A 202 0.90 8.29 16.82
C ASN A 202 1.80 7.04 16.82
N LEU A 203 3.09 7.22 16.55
CA LEU A 203 4.08 6.13 16.58
C LEU A 203 4.27 5.57 17.99
N LEU A 204 4.30 6.43 19.02
CA LEU A 204 4.34 6.01 20.42
C LEU A 204 3.08 5.23 20.82
N ALA A 205 1.89 5.71 20.43
CA ALA A 205 0.64 5.00 20.67
C ALA A 205 0.65 3.62 20.00
N ALA A 206 1.05 3.53 18.73
CA ALA A 206 1.17 2.26 18.02
C ALA A 206 2.16 1.31 18.70
N ALA A 207 3.29 1.81 19.20
CA ALA A 207 4.24 0.99 19.94
C ALA A 207 3.63 0.39 21.21
N PHE A 208 2.83 1.15 21.97
CA PHE A 208 2.15 0.62 23.16
C PHE A 208 1.13 -0.48 22.81
N THR A 209 0.37 -0.32 21.72
CA THR A 209 -0.55 -1.38 21.26
C THR A 209 0.22 -2.67 20.91
N LEU A 210 1.35 -2.56 20.22
CA LEU A 210 2.18 -3.71 19.86
C LEU A 210 2.82 -4.36 21.09
N ALA A 211 3.25 -3.57 22.08
CA ALA A 211 3.79 -4.09 23.33
C ALA A 211 2.73 -4.85 24.15
N LYS A 212 1.49 -4.34 24.23
CA LYS A 212 0.34 -5.02 24.87
C LYS A 212 0.06 -6.38 24.21
N GLN A 213 0.29 -6.48 22.90
CA GLN A 213 0.14 -7.71 22.11
C GLN A 213 1.36 -8.65 22.17
N GLY A 214 2.37 -8.36 22.99
CA GLY A 214 3.59 -9.17 23.11
C GLY A 214 4.58 -9.01 21.95
N ARG A 215 4.34 -8.09 21.00
CA ARG A 215 5.18 -7.86 19.81
C ARG A 215 6.32 -6.89 20.13
N ALA A 216 7.19 -7.28 21.06
CA ALA A 216 8.23 -6.40 21.64
C ALA A 216 9.20 -5.80 20.59
N GLN A 217 9.62 -6.58 19.58
CA GLN A 217 10.54 -6.10 18.55
C GLN A 217 9.90 -5.04 17.63
N GLU A 218 8.63 -5.22 17.29
CA GLU A 218 7.90 -4.25 16.47
C GLU A 218 7.57 -2.99 17.26
N ALA A 219 7.19 -3.13 18.53
CA ALA A 219 7.03 -2.01 19.44
C ALA A 219 8.32 -1.19 19.53
N ARG A 220 9.47 -1.86 19.69
CA ARG A 220 10.80 -1.21 19.68
C ARG A 220 11.07 -0.49 18.36
N LYS A 221 10.79 -1.11 17.21
CA LYS A 221 10.94 -0.48 15.89
C LYS A 221 10.11 0.80 15.78
N GLN A 222 8.87 0.79 16.25
CA GLN A 222 8.02 2.00 16.23
C GLN A 222 8.52 3.08 17.20
N LEU A 223 9.01 2.71 18.39
CA LEU A 223 9.61 3.68 19.32
C LEU A 223 10.87 4.34 18.78
N LEU A 224 11.72 3.60 18.05
CA LEU A 224 12.90 4.17 17.39
C LEU A 224 12.48 5.17 16.31
N ARG A 225 11.46 4.85 15.51
CA ARG A 225 10.87 5.79 14.54
C ARG A 225 10.27 7.01 15.25
N ALA A 226 9.56 6.81 16.36
CA ALA A 226 8.99 7.89 17.14
C ALA A 226 10.07 8.83 17.68
N SER A 227 11.20 8.28 18.17
CA SER A 227 12.33 9.05 18.67
C SER A 227 13.00 9.89 17.58
N ALA A 228 13.04 9.40 16.34
CA ALA A 228 13.61 10.14 15.20
C ALA A 228 12.77 11.36 14.80
N VAL A 229 11.45 11.34 15.02
CA VAL A 229 10.52 12.43 14.66
C VAL A 229 10.21 13.34 15.87
N ALA A 230 10.49 12.89 17.10
CA ALA A 230 10.24 13.66 18.31
C ALA A 230 11.27 14.78 18.51
N GLU A 231 10.77 15.97 18.87
CA GLU A 231 11.63 17.09 19.27
C GLU A 231 12.40 16.74 20.55
N ARG A 232 13.72 16.93 20.52
CA ARG A 232 14.59 16.65 21.67
C ARG A 232 14.19 17.53 22.86
N GLY A 233 14.09 16.92 24.03
CA GLY A 233 13.68 17.62 25.26
C GLY A 233 12.16 17.74 25.44
N SER A 234 11.35 17.38 24.45
CA SER A 234 9.90 17.34 24.60
C SER A 234 9.46 16.25 25.59
N GLY A 235 8.31 16.45 26.24
CA GLY A 235 7.70 15.42 27.10
C GLY A 235 7.39 14.12 26.35
N THR A 236 7.14 14.19 25.04
CA THR A 236 6.94 13.01 24.18
C THR A 236 8.26 12.26 23.96
N TYR A 237 9.37 12.97 23.71
CA TYR A 237 10.70 12.36 23.62
C TYR A 237 11.10 11.64 24.92
N MET A 238 10.82 12.23 26.08
CA MET A 238 11.06 11.59 27.39
C MET A 238 10.24 10.31 27.58
N ARG A 239 8.96 10.34 27.21
CA ARG A 239 8.08 9.15 27.25
C ARG A 239 8.58 8.03 26.34
N ILE A 240 9.02 8.35 25.13
CA ILE A 240 9.62 7.39 24.19
C ILE A 240 10.89 6.77 24.77
N SER A 241 11.77 7.60 25.32
CA SER A 241 13.04 7.14 25.93
C SER A 241 12.80 6.19 27.10
N LYS A 242 11.83 6.52 27.98
CA LYS A 242 11.42 5.64 29.08
C LYS A 242 10.89 4.30 28.56
N ALA A 243 10.02 4.32 27.55
CA ALA A 243 9.47 3.10 26.96
C ALA A 243 10.55 2.20 26.31
N LEU A 244 11.54 2.80 25.64
CA LEU A 244 12.69 2.08 25.07
C LEU A 244 13.54 1.39 26.16
N LEU A 245 13.77 2.08 27.28
CA LEU A 245 14.50 1.50 28.41
C LEU A 245 13.74 0.32 29.04
N SER A 246 12.42 0.46 29.22
CA SER A 246 11.57 -0.61 29.76
C SER A 246 11.57 -1.86 28.88
N LEU A 247 11.48 -1.71 27.55
CA LEU A 247 11.52 -2.86 26.64
C LEU A 247 12.89 -3.57 26.62
N ARG A 248 13.99 -2.85 26.84
CA ARG A 248 15.34 -3.44 26.93
C ARG A 248 15.49 -4.30 28.19
N ALA A 249 14.96 -3.85 29.32
CA ALA A 249 15.03 -4.58 30.58
C ALA A 249 14.31 -5.95 30.52
N HIS A 250 13.18 -6.02 29.82
CA HIS A 250 12.44 -7.27 29.61
C HIS A 250 13.15 -8.28 28.70
N GLN A 251 13.99 -7.81 27.77
CA GLN A 251 14.80 -8.69 26.90
C GLN A 251 15.92 -9.37 27.69
N SER A 252 16.64 -8.62 28.54
CA SER A 252 17.72 -9.16 29.37
C SER A 252 17.24 -10.23 30.36
N THR A 253 16.02 -10.11 30.90
CA THR A 253 15.47 -11.09 31.86
C THR A 253 14.93 -12.37 31.19
N SER A 254 14.54 -12.30 29.91
CA SER A 254 14.06 -13.47 29.18
C SER A 254 15.20 -14.38 28.72
N GLU A 255 16.38 -13.83 28.47
CA GLU A 255 17.57 -14.59 28.05
C GLU A 255 18.26 -15.30 29.22
N THR A 256 18.06 -14.85 30.46
CA THR A 256 18.68 -15.50 31.64
C THR A 256 17.89 -16.70 32.16
N ASN A 257 16.60 -16.84 31.80
CA ASN A 257 15.73 -17.93 32.27
C ASN A 257 15.61 -19.09 31.26
N SER A 258 16.23 -19.00 30.08
CA SER A 258 16.18 -20.07 29.06
C SER A 258 17.45 -20.92 29.00
N SER A 259 18.35 -20.80 29.98
CA SER A 259 19.65 -21.51 30.00
C SER A 259 19.76 -22.63 31.04
N ASP A 260 18.73 -22.91 31.83
CA ASP A 260 18.84 -23.79 33.02
C ASP A 260 18.04 -25.11 32.94
N ASP A 261 17.43 -25.47 31.80
CA ASP A 261 16.56 -26.67 31.68
C ASP A 261 17.10 -27.81 30.79
N ASP A 262 18.39 -27.84 30.45
CA ASP A 262 19.03 -28.96 29.74
C ASP A 262 20.05 -29.68 30.63
N GLU A 263 19.60 -30.30 31.73
CA GLU A 263 20.40 -31.36 32.35
C GLU A 263 19.53 -32.44 33.01
N VAL A 264 19.83 -33.69 32.62
CA VAL A 264 19.50 -34.98 33.27
C VAL A 264 18.19 -35.67 32.88
N ALA A 265 18.26 -36.53 31.85
CA ALA A 265 17.60 -37.85 31.85
C ALA A 265 18.16 -38.81 30.77
N GLU A 266 19.39 -39.32 30.94
CA GLU A 266 19.80 -40.57 30.28
C GLU A 266 20.39 -41.53 31.32
N GLY A 267 19.70 -42.65 31.59
CA GLY A 267 20.26 -43.68 32.45
C GLY A 267 19.30 -44.77 32.92
N MET A 268 18.62 -45.49 32.00
CA MET A 268 18.10 -46.81 32.34
C MET A 268 17.87 -47.67 31.09
N LYS A 269 18.81 -48.59 30.82
CA LYS A 269 18.61 -49.75 29.94
C LYS A 269 18.39 -50.99 30.82
N PRO A 270 17.38 -51.83 30.57
CA PRO A 270 17.22 -53.10 31.28
C PRO A 270 18.06 -54.19 30.60
N ARG A 271 18.52 -55.15 31.42
CA ARG A 271 18.89 -56.51 31.01
C ARG A 271 17.81 -57.47 31.47
#